data_AF-A0A7L2RKZ4-F1
#
_entry.id   AF-A0A7L2RKZ4-F1
#
_cell.length_a   1.000
_cell.length_b   1.000
_cell.length_c   1.000
_cell.angle_alpha   90.00
_cell.angle_beta   90.00
_cell.angle_gamma   90.00
#
_symmetry.space_group_name_H-M   'P 1'
#
loop_
_entity.id
_entity.type
_entity.pdbx_description
1 polymer ?
#
loop_
_entity_poly.entity_id
_entity_poly.type
_entity_poly.pdbx_seq_one_letter_code
_entity_poly.pdbx_strand_id
1 'polypeptide(L)'
;VCSDLEFREVANRLRDWFKALHESGIQNKKTRIVQRPERTRFDTSILPICKDSLGWMFNRLDTNYDLLLDQSELGSIYLDKNEPCTRAFFNSCDTYKDSLISNNEWCYCFQRQQDPPCQTELSNIQKQQGGKKLLGQYIPFCDEDGYYKPSQCHGSVGQCWCVDRYGNEVTGSRTNGAAECGKLKPLYFHEWRDDEDDEDEIMNDEDEIEDDDEDEGDDDVDDDDDHDGYI
;
A
#
# COMPACT_ATOMS: atom_id res chain seq x y z
N VAL A 1 23.53 12.64 -21.29
CA VAL A 1 22.23 13.12 -20.79
C VAL A 1 21.22 12.08 -21.21
N CYS A 2 20.45 11.55 -20.26
CA CYS A 2 19.46 10.52 -20.53
C CYS A 2 18.07 11.16 -20.64
N SER A 3 17.26 10.65 -21.56
CA SER A 3 15.88 11.05 -21.81
C SER A 3 14.89 10.20 -21.00
N ASP A 4 13.65 10.68 -20.89
CA ASP A 4 12.56 9.92 -20.25
C ASP A 4 12.29 8.58 -20.95
N LEU A 5 12.52 8.50 -22.26
CA LEU A 5 12.43 7.25 -23.00
C LEU A 5 13.49 6.24 -22.53
N GLU A 6 14.74 6.67 -22.37
CA GLU A 6 15.83 5.81 -21.88
C GLU A 6 15.57 5.38 -20.43
N PHE A 7 15.03 6.26 -19.58
CA PHE A 7 14.62 5.88 -18.23
C PHE A 7 13.53 4.82 -18.22
N ARG A 8 12.56 4.91 -19.13
CA ARG A 8 11.54 3.88 -19.30
C ARG A 8 12.11 2.55 -19.77
N GLU A 9 13.05 2.56 -20.71
CA GLU A 9 13.72 1.34 -21.19
C GLU A 9 14.52 0.66 -20.07
N VAL A 10 15.32 1.42 -19.32
CA VAL A 10 16.07 0.96 -18.14
C VAL A 10 15.10 0.35 -17.12
N ALA A 11 14.05 1.07 -16.77
CA ALA A 11 13.08 0.62 -15.77
C ALA A 11 12.35 -0.67 -16.20
N ASN A 12 11.95 -0.78 -17.47
CA ASN A 12 11.29 -1.97 -18.00
C ASN A 12 12.23 -3.18 -18.01
N ARG A 13 13.46 -3.02 -18.48
CA ARG A 13 14.47 -4.09 -18.48
C ARG A 13 14.75 -4.60 -17.07
N LEU A 14 14.95 -3.70 -16.12
CA LEU A 14 15.19 -4.05 -14.72
C LEU A 14 13.99 -4.80 -14.13
N ARG A 15 12.76 -4.35 -14.41
CA ARG A 15 11.53 -5.02 -13.96
C ARG A 15 11.41 -6.45 -14.47
N ASP A 16 11.70 -6.67 -15.76
CA ASP A 16 11.70 -7.99 -16.38
C ASP A 16 12.77 -8.90 -15.77
N TRP A 17 13.97 -8.34 -15.56
CA TRP A 17 15.06 -9.05 -14.89
C TRP A 17 14.69 -9.44 -13.46
N PHE A 18 14.13 -8.51 -12.68
CA PHE A 18 13.67 -8.76 -11.31
C PHE A 18 12.57 -9.83 -11.28
N LYS A 19 11.64 -9.80 -12.24
CA LYS A 19 10.58 -10.81 -12.37
C LYS A 19 11.16 -12.19 -12.63
N ALA A 20 12.08 -12.34 -13.59
CA ALA A 20 12.73 -13.62 -13.88
C ALA A 20 13.51 -14.16 -12.67
N LEU A 21 14.19 -13.28 -11.93
CA LEU A 21 14.88 -13.65 -10.69
C LEU A 21 13.92 -14.06 -9.59
N HIS A 22 12.83 -13.33 -9.38
CA HIS A 22 11.84 -13.65 -8.37
C HIS A 22 11.18 -15.02 -8.65
N GLU A 23 10.79 -15.27 -9.90
CA GLU A 23 10.22 -16.55 -10.33
C GLU A 23 11.19 -17.72 -10.11
N SER A 24 12.47 -17.55 -10.45
CA SER A 24 13.50 -18.58 -10.21
C SER A 24 13.78 -18.82 -8.72
N GLY A 25 13.75 -17.77 -7.90
CA GLY A 25 13.87 -17.85 -6.44
C GLY A 25 12.71 -18.61 -5.78
N ILE A 26 11.48 -18.46 -6.30
CA ILE A 26 10.29 -19.18 -5.82
C ILE A 26 10.39 -20.68 -6.13
N GLN A 27 10.89 -21.07 -7.31
CA GLN A 27 11.05 -22.49 -7.66
C GLN A 27 12.04 -23.22 -6.73
N ASN A 28 13.08 -22.54 -6.26
CA ASN A 28 14.05 -23.07 -5.30
C ASN A 28 13.51 -23.20 -3.85
N LYS A 29 12.46 -22.44 -3.49
CA LYS A 29 11.79 -22.57 -2.18
C LYS A 29 10.88 -23.79 -2.12
N LYS A 30 10.27 -24.22 -3.24
CA LYS A 30 9.44 -25.45 -3.29
C LYS A 30 10.21 -26.73 -2.95
N THR A 31 11.55 -26.71 -3.07
CA THR A 31 12.45 -27.81 -2.70
C THR A 31 12.99 -27.72 -1.27
N ARG A 32 12.71 -26.64 -0.52
CA ARG A 32 13.18 -26.42 0.86
C ARG A 32 12.03 -25.98 1.79
N ILE A 33 11.00 -26.81 1.93
CA ILE A 33 9.97 -26.64 2.97
C ILE A 33 10.41 -27.37 4.24
N VAL A 34 11.59 -27.06 4.78
CA VAL A 34 11.95 -27.39 6.17
C VAL A 34 12.93 -26.29 6.67
N GLN A 35 12.48 -25.56 7.70
CA GLN A 35 13.21 -24.58 8.53
C GLN A 35 13.38 -23.16 7.95
N ARG A 36 12.72 -22.16 8.55
CA ARG A 36 13.24 -21.38 9.69
C ARG A 36 12.20 -20.32 10.11
N PRO A 37 11.98 -20.07 11.41
CA PRO A 37 11.18 -18.93 11.84
C PRO A 37 12.07 -17.68 11.78
N GLU A 38 11.89 -16.83 10.76
CA GLU A 38 12.51 -15.50 10.76
C GLU A 38 11.61 -14.51 11.51
N ARG A 39 12.11 -13.99 12.63
CA ARG A 39 11.53 -12.82 13.29
C ARG A 39 12.03 -11.54 12.58
N THR A 40 11.09 -10.61 12.39
CA THR A 40 11.23 -9.16 12.12
C THR A 40 11.77 -8.68 10.76
N ARG A 41 11.54 -9.39 9.65
CA ARG A 41 11.72 -8.79 8.32
C ARG A 41 10.39 -8.26 7.81
N PHE A 42 10.27 -6.95 7.63
CA PHE A 42 9.08 -6.37 7.01
C PHE A 42 9.10 -6.69 5.51
N ASP A 43 8.11 -7.45 5.06
CA ASP A 43 8.02 -7.83 3.64
C ASP A 43 7.35 -6.70 2.86
N THR A 44 8.18 -5.84 2.27
CA THR A 44 7.73 -4.74 1.42
C THR A 44 6.92 -5.20 0.19
N SER A 45 7.00 -6.47 -0.21
CA SER A 45 6.18 -7.01 -1.31
C SER A 45 4.68 -7.09 -0.99
N ILE A 46 4.33 -6.97 0.29
CA ILE A 46 2.94 -6.89 0.77
C ILE A 46 2.34 -5.49 0.48
N LEU A 47 3.17 -4.46 0.29
CA LEU A 47 2.69 -3.10 0.10
C LEU A 47 2.03 -2.90 -1.28
N PRO A 48 0.94 -2.11 -1.37
CA PRO A 48 0.17 -1.95 -2.62
C PRO A 48 0.99 -1.37 -3.77
N ILE A 49 1.93 -0.48 -3.45
CA ILE A 49 2.77 0.25 -4.41
C ILE A 49 3.93 -0.65 -4.90
N CYS A 50 4.34 -1.63 -4.09
CA CYS A 50 5.54 -2.45 -4.32
C CYS A 50 5.27 -3.94 -4.47
N LYS A 51 4.20 -4.30 -5.18
CA LYS A 51 3.82 -5.70 -5.33
C LYS A 51 4.87 -6.54 -6.08
N ASP A 52 4.86 -7.84 -5.76
CA ASP A 52 5.52 -8.91 -6.49
C ASP A 52 7.06 -8.83 -6.56
N SER A 53 7.63 -8.62 -7.74
CA SER A 53 9.07 -8.70 -7.99
C SER A 53 9.84 -7.45 -7.55
N LEU A 54 9.19 -6.29 -7.48
CA LEU A 54 9.83 -5.03 -7.09
C LEU A 54 10.13 -4.99 -5.59
N GLY A 55 9.15 -5.32 -4.74
CA GLY A 55 9.36 -5.43 -3.29
C GLY A 55 10.29 -6.58 -2.93
N TRP A 56 10.17 -7.72 -3.61
CA TRP A 56 11.11 -8.84 -3.42
C TRP A 56 12.56 -8.44 -3.72
N MET A 57 12.79 -7.74 -4.83
CA MET A 57 14.13 -7.29 -5.19
C MET A 57 14.64 -6.22 -4.23
N PHE A 58 13.79 -5.27 -3.81
CA PHE A 58 14.14 -4.28 -2.80
C PHE A 58 14.68 -4.96 -1.53
N ASN A 59 13.92 -5.91 -0.98
CA ASN A 59 14.34 -6.67 0.20
C ASN A 59 15.63 -7.47 -0.05
N ARG A 60 15.88 -7.93 -1.27
CA ARG A 60 17.08 -8.71 -1.63
C ARG A 60 18.34 -7.82 -1.65
N LEU A 61 18.18 -6.57 -2.06
CA LEU A 61 19.25 -5.57 -2.16
C LEU A 61 19.53 -4.91 -0.81
N ASP A 62 18.49 -4.70 0.00
CA ASP A 62 18.58 -4.22 1.37
C ASP A 62 19.21 -5.29 2.26
N THR A 63 20.54 -5.23 2.37
CA THR A 63 21.38 -6.21 3.07
C THR A 63 21.57 -5.87 4.53
N ASN A 64 21.47 -4.59 4.88
CA ASN A 64 21.58 -4.09 6.24
C ASN A 64 20.20 -3.98 6.94
N TYR A 65 19.09 -4.16 6.20
CA TYR A 65 17.70 -4.18 6.65
C TYR A 65 17.20 -2.85 7.22
N ASP A 66 17.70 -1.73 6.72
CA ASP A 66 17.28 -0.39 7.14
C ASP A 66 16.14 0.19 6.29
N LEU A 67 15.65 -0.55 5.30
CA LEU A 67 14.61 -0.15 4.34
C LEU A 67 15.01 1.05 3.45
N LEU A 68 16.30 1.29 3.28
CA LEU A 68 16.86 2.36 2.45
C LEU A 68 17.98 1.78 1.58
N LEU A 69 17.83 1.85 0.26
CA LEU A 69 18.87 1.36 -0.64
C LEU A 69 19.95 2.43 -0.85
N ASP A 70 21.15 2.13 -0.37
CA ASP A 70 22.32 2.97 -0.60
C ASP A 70 23.04 2.66 -1.93
N GLN A 71 24.01 3.50 -2.27
CA GLN A 71 24.81 3.39 -3.50
C GLN A 71 25.62 2.07 -3.61
N SER A 72 26.00 1.48 -2.47
CA SER A 72 26.72 0.20 -2.36
C SER A 72 25.79 -0.98 -2.59
N GLU A 73 24.59 -0.95 -2.03
CA GLU A 73 23.56 -1.99 -2.20
C GLU A 73 23.04 -2.06 -3.64
N LEU A 74 22.85 -0.88 -4.25
CA LEU A 74 22.55 -0.75 -5.67
C LEU A 74 23.76 -1.09 -6.58
N GLY A 75 24.95 -1.26 -5.99
CA GLY A 75 26.20 -1.60 -6.68
C GLY A 75 26.06 -2.78 -7.64
N SER A 76 25.32 -3.82 -7.23
CA SER A 76 25.08 -5.02 -8.05
C SER A 76 24.27 -4.72 -9.32
N ILE A 77 23.42 -3.69 -9.32
CA ILE A 77 22.62 -3.27 -10.48
C ILE A 77 23.47 -2.43 -11.45
N TYR A 78 24.40 -1.63 -10.93
CA TYR A 78 25.28 -0.77 -11.74
C TYR A 78 26.38 -1.52 -12.50
N LEU A 79 26.60 -2.81 -12.22
CA LEU A 79 27.68 -3.59 -12.82
C LEU A 79 27.48 -3.87 -14.31
N ASP A 80 26.27 -3.66 -14.84
CA ASP A 80 26.02 -3.75 -16.27
C ASP A 80 26.59 -2.52 -16.99
N LYS A 81 27.86 -2.62 -17.41
CA LYS A 81 28.64 -1.54 -18.04
C LYS A 81 28.02 -1.00 -19.34
N ASN A 82 27.00 -1.67 -19.87
CA ASN A 82 26.33 -1.29 -21.10
C ASN A 82 25.09 -0.41 -20.88
N GLU A 83 24.77 -0.04 -19.64
CA GLU A 83 23.66 0.87 -19.34
C GLU A 83 24.13 2.19 -18.73
N PRO A 84 24.46 3.19 -19.56
CA PRO A 84 24.93 4.50 -19.07
C PRO A 84 23.85 5.27 -18.30
N CYS A 85 22.57 4.91 -18.47
CA CYS A 85 21.45 5.61 -17.87
C CYS A 85 20.95 5.03 -16.55
N THR A 86 21.42 3.86 -16.11
CA THR A 86 20.99 3.24 -14.84
C THR A 86 21.24 4.14 -13.64
N ARG A 87 22.42 4.77 -13.57
CA ARG A 87 22.74 5.69 -12.47
C ARG A 87 21.91 6.97 -12.51
N ALA A 88 21.74 7.54 -13.71
CA ALA A 88 20.89 8.71 -13.89
C ALA A 88 19.41 8.42 -13.57
N PHE A 89 18.96 7.20 -13.87
CA PHE A 89 17.62 6.71 -13.54
C PHE A 89 17.41 6.65 -12.04
N PHE A 90 18.27 5.98 -11.28
CA PHE A 90 18.14 5.89 -9.82
C PHE A 90 18.28 7.24 -9.12
N ASN A 91 19.16 8.12 -9.62
CA ASN A 91 19.22 9.51 -9.16
C ASN A 91 17.92 10.30 -9.43
N SER A 92 17.12 9.91 -10.44
CA SER A 92 15.80 10.51 -10.72
C SER A 92 14.68 9.92 -9.85
N CYS A 93 14.96 8.82 -9.15
CA CYS A 93 14.07 8.17 -8.21
C CYS A 93 14.18 8.78 -6.81
N ASP A 94 15.38 9.24 -6.43
CA ASP A 94 15.67 9.96 -5.19
C ASP A 94 14.98 11.34 -5.19
N THR A 95 13.77 11.37 -4.63
CA THR A 95 12.90 12.55 -4.60
C THR A 95 13.31 13.47 -3.46
N TYR A 96 13.74 12.90 -2.33
CA TYR A 96 14.22 13.65 -1.17
C TYR A 96 15.66 14.18 -1.32
N LYS A 97 16.39 13.68 -2.32
CA LYS A 97 17.79 14.03 -2.65
C LYS A 97 18.76 13.73 -1.52
N ASP A 98 18.47 12.69 -0.74
CA ASP A 98 19.30 12.25 0.38
C ASP A 98 20.33 11.17 -0.03
N SER A 99 20.40 10.84 -1.32
CA SER A 99 21.24 9.78 -1.89
C SER A 99 20.89 8.37 -1.43
N LEU A 100 19.72 8.21 -0.81
CA LEU A 100 19.13 6.94 -0.41
C LEU A 100 17.85 6.75 -1.23
N ILE A 101 17.52 5.49 -1.51
CA ILE A 101 16.25 5.18 -2.17
C ILE A 101 15.39 4.42 -1.18
N SER A 102 14.40 5.11 -0.64
CA SER A 102 13.40 4.49 0.22
C SER A 102 12.55 3.48 -0.55
N ASN A 103 11.86 2.60 0.18
CA ASN A 103 10.91 1.69 -0.43
C ASN A 103 9.89 2.45 -1.30
N ASN A 104 9.28 3.51 -0.78
CA ASN A 104 8.31 4.29 -1.54
C ASN A 104 8.92 4.85 -2.83
N GLU A 105 10.10 5.47 -2.78
CA GLU A 105 10.75 6.01 -3.97
C GLU A 105 11.11 4.95 -4.99
N TRP A 106 11.62 3.79 -4.54
CA TRP A 106 11.89 2.64 -5.40
C TRP A 106 10.63 2.27 -6.19
N CYS A 107 9.55 1.98 -5.48
CA CYS A 107 8.34 1.44 -6.09
C CYS A 107 7.64 2.50 -6.96
N TYR A 108 7.55 3.75 -6.50
CA TYR A 108 6.99 4.85 -7.28
C TYR A 108 7.83 5.14 -8.54
N CYS A 109 9.16 5.03 -8.47
CA CYS A 109 10.01 5.30 -9.63
C CYS A 109 9.80 4.27 -10.73
N PHE A 110 9.79 2.98 -10.39
CA PHE A 110 9.49 1.91 -11.35
C PHE A 110 8.06 1.99 -11.88
N GLN A 111 7.11 2.42 -11.05
CA GLN A 111 5.71 2.61 -11.44
C GLN A 111 5.53 3.81 -12.38
N ARG A 112 6.24 4.92 -12.15
CA ARG A 112 6.22 6.12 -13.00
C ARG A 112 6.70 5.84 -14.41
N GLN A 113 7.67 4.95 -14.56
CA GLN A 113 8.25 4.59 -15.85
C GLN A 113 7.48 3.51 -16.61
N GLN A 114 6.39 2.97 -16.07
CA GLN A 114 5.58 1.98 -16.77
C GLN A 114 4.71 2.65 -17.85
N ASP A 115 4.45 1.94 -18.95
CA ASP A 115 3.36 2.33 -19.85
C ASP A 115 2.06 2.49 -19.06
N PRO A 116 1.21 3.47 -19.38
CA PRO A 116 -0.02 3.72 -18.65
C PRO A 116 -0.81 2.41 -18.47
N PRO A 117 -1.12 2.01 -17.22
CA PRO A 117 -1.48 0.63 -16.91
C PRO A 117 -2.85 0.25 -17.49
N CYS A 118 -3.76 1.21 -17.64
CA CYS A 118 -5.07 0.96 -18.26
C CYS A 118 -4.94 0.74 -19.77
N GLN A 119 -4.14 1.56 -20.45
CA GLN A 119 -3.82 1.39 -21.88
C GLN A 119 -3.15 0.03 -22.16
N THR A 120 -2.24 -0.37 -21.29
CA THR A 120 -1.54 -1.65 -21.37
C THR A 120 -2.53 -2.81 -21.24
N GLU A 121 -3.43 -2.74 -20.26
CA GLU A 121 -4.47 -3.75 -20.06
C GLU A 121 -5.43 -3.84 -21.25
N LEU A 122 -5.87 -2.70 -21.80
CA LEU A 122 -6.68 -2.67 -23.02
C LEU A 122 -5.97 -3.35 -24.20
N SER A 123 -4.68 -3.09 -24.37
CA SER A 123 -3.87 -3.70 -25.43
C SER A 123 -3.75 -5.21 -25.24
N ASN A 124 -3.61 -5.68 -24.00
CA ASN A 124 -3.57 -7.11 -23.67
C ASN A 124 -4.91 -7.79 -23.95
N ILE A 125 -6.03 -7.18 -23.55
CA ILE A 125 -7.38 -7.68 -23.83
C ILE A 125 -7.59 -7.80 -25.35
N GLN A 126 -7.18 -6.80 -26.13
CA GLN A 126 -7.28 -6.84 -27.60
C GLN A 126 -6.43 -7.96 -28.22
N LYS A 127 -5.19 -8.15 -27.76
CA LYS A 127 -4.29 -9.22 -28.24
C LYS A 127 -4.82 -10.61 -27.88
N GLN A 128 -5.31 -10.80 -26.66
CA GLN A 128 -5.87 -12.07 -26.18
C GLN A 128 -7.16 -12.44 -26.90
N GLN A 129 -7.98 -11.45 -27.30
CA GLN A 129 -9.26 -11.74 -27.94
C GLN A 129 -9.13 -12.32 -29.33
N GLY A 130 -8.01 -12.21 -30.06
CA GLY A 130 -7.78 -12.95 -31.31
C GLY A 130 -8.94 -12.96 -32.33
N GLY A 131 -9.79 -11.93 -32.31
CA GLY A 131 -11.02 -11.82 -33.13
C GLY A 131 -12.34 -12.36 -32.51
N LYS A 132 -12.34 -12.94 -31.31
CA LYS A 132 -13.55 -13.38 -30.58
C LYS A 132 -13.75 -12.53 -29.32
N LYS A 133 -14.76 -11.65 -29.32
CA LYS A 133 -15.20 -10.95 -28.11
C LYS A 133 -15.76 -11.96 -27.11
N LEU A 134 -15.10 -12.14 -25.97
CA LEU A 134 -15.65 -12.90 -24.86
C LEU A 134 -16.78 -12.07 -24.23
N LEU A 135 -18.02 -12.42 -24.54
CA LEU A 135 -19.20 -11.85 -23.89
C LEU A 135 -19.05 -12.04 -22.38
N GLY A 136 -19.19 -10.96 -21.61
CA GLY A 136 -19.00 -11.02 -20.17
C GLY A 136 -17.69 -10.43 -19.65
N GLN A 137 -16.70 -10.20 -20.50
CA GLN A 137 -15.37 -9.73 -20.05
C GLN A 137 -15.42 -8.27 -19.59
N TYR A 138 -14.76 -7.98 -18.47
CA TYR A 138 -14.53 -6.62 -18.00
C TYR A 138 -13.59 -5.88 -18.94
N ILE A 139 -13.97 -4.65 -19.32
CA ILE A 139 -13.15 -3.74 -20.11
C ILE A 139 -12.94 -2.50 -19.25
N PRO A 140 -11.69 -2.15 -18.88
CA PRO A 140 -11.44 -0.99 -18.04
C PRO A 140 -11.67 0.32 -18.80
N PHE A 141 -12.17 1.34 -18.10
CA PHE A 141 -12.17 2.71 -18.60
C PHE A 141 -10.85 3.41 -18.31
N CYS A 142 -10.28 4.02 -19.35
CA CYS A 142 -9.04 4.78 -19.25
C CYS A 142 -9.29 6.28 -19.46
N ASP A 143 -8.45 7.12 -18.87
CA ASP A 143 -8.36 8.54 -19.16
C ASP A 143 -7.54 8.79 -20.45
N GLU A 144 -7.37 10.07 -20.81
CA GLU A 144 -6.64 10.47 -22.03
C GLU A 144 -5.14 10.19 -21.94
N ASP A 145 -4.60 10.14 -20.72
CA ASP A 145 -3.21 9.80 -20.43
C ASP A 145 -2.96 8.27 -20.42
N GLY A 146 -4.01 7.46 -20.58
CA GLY A 146 -3.95 6.00 -20.59
C GLY A 146 -3.96 5.34 -19.20
N TYR A 147 -4.24 6.11 -18.14
CA TYR A 147 -4.42 5.65 -16.76
C TYR A 147 -5.89 5.28 -16.48
N TYR A 148 -6.18 4.67 -15.33
CA TYR A 148 -7.56 4.29 -14.99
C TYR A 148 -8.41 5.50 -14.61
N LYS A 149 -9.65 5.55 -15.11
CA LYS A 149 -10.63 6.50 -14.59
C LYS A 149 -11.00 6.13 -13.15
N PRO A 150 -11.30 7.12 -12.28
CA PRO A 150 -11.61 6.83 -10.87
C PRO A 150 -12.78 5.89 -10.65
N SER A 151 -13.76 5.85 -11.56
CA SER A 151 -14.94 4.96 -11.49
C SER A 151 -14.87 3.90 -12.57
N GLN A 152 -14.77 2.63 -12.16
CA GLN A 152 -14.75 1.48 -13.04
C GLN A 152 -16.04 0.67 -12.90
N CYS A 153 -16.54 0.11 -14.00
CA CYS A 153 -17.76 -0.71 -13.98
C CYS A 153 -17.60 -1.99 -14.80
N HIS A 154 -18.07 -3.10 -14.25
CA HIS A 154 -18.21 -4.37 -14.96
C HIS A 154 -19.65 -4.56 -15.43
N GLY A 155 -19.93 -4.13 -16.66
CA GLY A 155 -21.29 -4.10 -17.21
C GLY A 155 -22.04 -5.44 -17.20
N SER A 156 -21.33 -6.57 -17.30
CA SER A 156 -21.94 -7.90 -17.29
C SER A 156 -22.34 -8.39 -15.89
N VAL A 157 -21.72 -7.85 -14.84
CA VAL A 157 -22.03 -8.16 -13.44
C VAL A 157 -22.88 -7.05 -12.81
N GLY A 158 -22.93 -5.86 -13.42
CA GLY A 158 -23.68 -4.71 -12.91
C GLY A 158 -23.03 -4.04 -11.69
N GLN A 159 -21.73 -4.28 -11.48
CA GLN A 159 -20.97 -3.73 -10.35
C GLN A 159 -20.07 -2.58 -10.81
N CYS A 160 -19.99 -1.51 -10.02
CA CYS A 160 -18.97 -0.47 -10.17
C CYS A 160 -18.20 -0.27 -8.87
N TRP A 161 -16.98 0.22 -8.96
CA TRP A 161 -16.11 0.50 -7.83
C TRP A 161 -15.19 1.67 -8.13
N CYS A 162 -14.57 2.22 -7.08
CA CYS A 162 -13.59 3.27 -7.21
C CYS A 162 -12.19 2.67 -7.29
N VAL A 163 -11.34 3.27 -8.13
CA VAL A 163 -9.93 2.90 -8.26
C VAL A 163 -9.04 4.14 -8.15
N ASP A 164 -7.79 3.92 -7.77
CA ASP A 164 -6.74 4.92 -7.98
C ASP A 164 -6.35 5.00 -9.47
N ARG A 165 -5.45 5.95 -9.80
CA ARG A 165 -4.97 6.18 -11.17
C ARG A 165 -4.31 4.93 -11.80
N TYR A 166 -3.93 3.95 -11.00
CA TYR A 166 -3.23 2.73 -11.42
C TYR A 166 -4.12 1.50 -11.45
N GLY A 167 -5.39 1.62 -11.06
CA GLY A 167 -6.37 0.55 -11.11
C GLY A 167 -6.53 -0.22 -9.80
N ASN A 168 -5.89 0.21 -8.70
CA ASN A 168 -6.13 -0.41 -7.40
C ASN A 168 -7.50 0.01 -6.87
N GLU A 169 -8.35 -0.97 -6.55
CA GLU A 169 -9.67 -0.73 -5.98
C GLU A 169 -9.58 -0.12 -4.58
N VAL A 170 -10.36 0.93 -4.35
CA VAL A 170 -10.56 1.51 -3.02
C VAL A 170 -11.43 0.56 -2.23
N THR A 171 -10.90 0.05 -1.11
CA THR A 171 -11.59 -0.92 -0.24
C THR A 171 -12.98 -0.40 0.15
N GLY A 172 -14.01 -1.24 -0.03
CA GLY A 172 -15.40 -0.91 0.33
C GLY A 172 -16.14 -0.02 -0.66
N SER A 173 -15.53 0.35 -1.80
CA SER A 173 -16.16 1.21 -2.82
C SER A 173 -17.08 0.50 -3.81
N ARG A 174 -17.11 -0.85 -3.78
CA ARG A 174 -17.87 -1.66 -4.74
C ARG A 174 -19.37 -1.62 -4.47
N THR A 175 -20.15 -1.30 -5.49
CA THR A 175 -21.60 -1.15 -5.43
C THR A 175 -22.29 -1.82 -6.61
N ASN A 176 -23.55 -2.23 -6.43
CA ASN A 176 -24.42 -2.70 -7.52
C ASN A 176 -25.09 -1.47 -8.15
N GLY A 177 -24.42 -0.81 -9.09
CA GLY A 177 -24.84 0.48 -9.65
C GLY A 177 -23.66 1.45 -9.78
N ALA A 178 -23.94 2.74 -9.94
CA ALA A 178 -22.89 3.75 -10.08
C ALA A 178 -22.14 3.99 -8.76
N ALA A 179 -20.80 3.96 -8.81
CA ALA A 179 -19.94 4.33 -7.68
C ALA A 179 -19.61 5.85 -7.72
N GLU A 180 -19.75 6.55 -6.59
CA GLU A 180 -19.46 7.99 -6.50
C GLU A 180 -17.99 8.26 -6.12
N CYS A 181 -17.09 8.23 -7.10
CA CYS A 181 -15.64 8.28 -6.87
C CYS A 181 -15.03 9.70 -6.73
N GLY A 182 -15.80 10.68 -6.25
CA GLY A 182 -15.38 12.08 -6.11
C GLY A 182 -15.62 12.70 -4.73
N LYS A 183 -16.07 11.91 -3.74
CA LYS A 183 -16.41 12.39 -2.38
C LYS A 183 -15.55 11.80 -1.27
N LEU A 184 -14.40 11.22 -1.61
CA LEU A 184 -13.42 10.86 -0.60
C LEU A 184 -12.70 12.14 -0.17
N LYS A 185 -13.29 12.87 0.78
CA LYS A 185 -12.49 13.73 1.65
C LYS A 185 -11.37 12.85 2.22
N PRO A 186 -10.10 13.29 2.23
CA PRO A 186 -9.03 12.52 2.83
C PRO A 186 -9.44 12.16 4.26
N LEU A 187 -9.71 10.88 4.52
CA LEU A 187 -9.99 10.38 5.86
C LEU A 187 -8.66 10.28 6.62
N TYR A 188 -8.09 11.44 6.98
CA TYR A 188 -7.32 11.73 8.20
C TYR A 188 -6.73 13.15 8.13
N PHE A 189 -7.58 14.18 8.19
CA PHE A 189 -7.16 15.46 8.74
C PHE A 189 -8.38 16.11 9.38
N HIS A 190 -8.61 15.80 10.66
CA HIS A 190 -9.40 16.70 11.48
C HIS A 190 -8.54 17.95 11.63
N GLU A 191 -8.78 18.91 10.75
CA GLU A 191 -8.33 20.28 10.88
C GLU A 191 -8.91 20.76 12.21
N TRP A 192 -8.09 20.78 13.26
CA TRP A 192 -8.33 21.67 14.39
C TRP A 192 -8.05 23.05 13.81
N ARG A 193 -9.10 23.69 13.26
CA ARG A 193 -9.07 25.13 13.11
C ARG A 193 -9.25 25.63 14.52
N ASP A 194 -8.18 26.21 15.03
CA ASP A 194 -8.22 27.12 16.16
C ASP A 194 -9.24 28.21 15.80
N ASP A 195 -10.48 28.04 16.27
CA ASP A 195 -11.42 29.14 16.41
C ASP A 195 -10.97 29.90 17.67
N GLU A 196 -9.91 30.71 17.51
CA GLU A 196 -9.72 31.90 18.34
C GLU A 196 -10.81 32.89 17.91
N ASP A 197 -11.90 32.94 18.67
CA ASP A 197 -12.77 34.11 18.89
C ASP A 197 -14.08 33.62 19.55
N ASP A 198 -14.07 33.48 20.88
CA ASP A 198 -15.25 33.62 21.74
C ASP A 198 -14.74 33.87 23.18
N GLU A 199 -14.29 35.11 23.41
CA GLU A 199 -14.36 35.69 24.76
C GLU A 199 -15.84 36.08 25.03
N ASP A 200 -16.25 35.90 26.29
CA ASP A 200 -17.55 36.23 26.90
C ASP A 200 -18.61 35.09 26.76
N GLU A 201 -18.97 34.32 27.79
CA GLU A 201 -19.47 34.77 29.09
C GLU A 201 -19.12 33.77 30.21
N ILE A 202 -18.41 34.28 31.23
CA ILE A 202 -18.33 33.65 32.55
C ILE A 202 -19.65 33.99 33.27
N MET A 203 -20.52 33.01 33.44
CA MET A 203 -21.59 33.07 34.45
C MET A 203 -21.22 32.10 35.58
N ASN A 204 -20.79 32.71 36.68
CA ASN A 204 -20.82 32.12 38.02
C ASN A 204 -22.24 31.65 38.34
N ASP A 205 -22.37 30.41 38.80
CA ASP A 205 -23.37 30.02 39.79
C ASP A 205 -22.67 29.08 40.78
N GLU A 206 -22.15 29.67 41.86
CA GLU A 206 -21.96 28.98 43.14
C GLU A 206 -23.33 28.92 43.85
N ASP A 207 -23.49 27.91 44.71
CA ASP A 207 -24.63 27.59 45.60
C ASP A 207 -25.65 26.62 44.94
N GLU A 208 -25.88 25.38 45.39
CA GLU A 208 -25.97 24.86 46.76
C GLU A 208 -25.38 23.44 46.87
N ILE A 209 -24.52 23.25 47.88
CA ILE A 209 -24.16 21.94 48.43
C ILE A 209 -25.23 21.62 49.48
N GLU A 210 -26.06 20.60 49.26
CA GLU A 210 -26.81 19.95 50.34
C GLU A 210 -26.07 18.66 50.71
N ASP A 211 -25.47 18.72 51.90
CA ASP A 211 -24.97 17.60 52.66
C ASP A 211 -26.14 16.68 53.07
N ASP A 212 -26.03 15.38 52.80
CA ASP A 212 -26.78 14.36 53.55
C ASP A 212 -25.77 13.25 53.92
N ASP A 213 -25.16 13.48 55.08
CA ASP A 213 -24.43 12.49 55.88
C ASP A 213 -25.41 11.58 56.65
N GLU A 214 -24.87 10.45 57.09
CA GLU A 214 -25.39 9.48 58.09
C GLU A 214 -26.28 8.34 57.53
N ASP A 215 -26.07 7.05 57.82
CA ASP A 215 -25.32 6.43 58.91
C ASP A 215 -24.97 4.96 58.58
N GLU A 216 -24.01 4.47 59.35
CA GLU A 216 -23.28 3.21 59.34
C GLU A 216 -24.12 1.94 59.57
N GLY A 217 -23.47 0.81 59.29
CA GLY A 217 -23.91 -0.52 59.70
C GLY A 217 -22.92 -1.60 59.29
N ASP A 218 -21.74 -1.60 59.93
CA ASP A 218 -20.89 -2.78 60.06
C ASP A 218 -21.69 -3.93 60.69
N ASP A 219 -21.47 -5.16 60.21
CA ASP A 219 -21.47 -6.36 61.05
C ASP A 219 -20.79 -7.49 60.27
N ASP A 220 -19.51 -7.69 60.59
CA ASP A 220 -18.77 -8.92 60.34
C ASP A 220 -19.43 -10.08 61.11
N VAL A 221 -19.74 -11.18 60.41
CA VAL A 221 -19.90 -12.50 61.05
C VAL A 221 -19.21 -13.54 60.17
N ASP A 222 -18.00 -13.91 60.59
CA ASP A 222 -17.40 -15.21 60.32
C ASP A 222 -18.24 -16.30 61.02
N ASP A 223 -18.54 -17.40 60.32
CA ASP A 223 -18.64 -18.71 60.98
C ASP A 223 -18.40 -19.83 59.96
N ASP A 224 -17.45 -20.70 60.33
CA ASP A 224 -17.00 -21.91 59.67
C ASP A 224 -18.13 -22.94 59.48
N ASP A 225 -18.05 -23.77 58.42
CA ASP A 225 -18.06 -25.22 58.66
C ASP A 225 -17.48 -26.01 57.48
N ASP A 226 -16.70 -27.02 57.86
CA ASP A 226 -15.94 -27.97 57.07
C ASP A 226 -16.78 -29.25 56.83
N HIS A 227 -16.24 -30.21 56.06
CA HIS A 227 -16.80 -31.56 55.74
C HIS A 227 -17.90 -31.61 54.63
N ASP A 228 -17.90 -32.54 53.67
CA ASP A 228 -17.40 -33.91 53.70
C ASP A 228 -17.21 -34.54 52.30
N GLY A 229 -16.39 -35.60 52.22
CA GLY A 229 -15.97 -36.25 50.98
C GLY A 229 -16.79 -37.45 50.47
N TYR A 230 -16.31 -37.96 49.32
CA TYR A 230 -16.53 -39.26 48.66
C TYR A 230 -17.94 -39.67 48.20
N ILE A 231 -18.07 -39.99 46.90
CA ILE A 231 -18.06 -41.35 46.30
C ILE A 231 -17.49 -41.26 44.88
#